data_AF-A0A963Q5Y9-F1
#
_entry.id   AF-A0A963Q5Y9-F1
#
_cell.length_a   1.000
_cell.length_b   1.000
_cell.length_c   1.000
_cell.angle_alpha   90.00
_cell.angle_beta   90.00
_cell.angle_gamma   90.00
#
_symmetry.space_group_name_H-M   'P 1'
#
loop_
_entity.id
_entity.type
_entity.pdbx_description
1 polymer ?
#
loop_
_entity_poly.entity_id
_entity_poly.type
_entity_poly.pdbx_seq_one_letter_code
_entity_poly.pdbx_strand_id
1 'polypeptide(L)'
;AFTLGMRSVDPQAQVKVIWLQAWFDPTRERDAAMALMDQDADVLAFHTGSNAVMVAAQERGKLAVAYHSDMRAVAPQAQIVAVTHEWGAYYTRRARAVLDGSWRSGNVWGGIREGMIRVGDFGPAVGAPVRDEVMARQKDIAEGRLHPFRARQPVLDNTGRTVIAAGETLSDARILAMDWLAQGVSAAPLKR
;
A
#
# COMPACT_ATOMS: atom_id res chain seq x y z
N ALA A 1 5.58 -4.65 2.11
CA ALA A 1 4.89 -3.98 3.23
C ALA A 1 3.53 -4.62 3.55
N PHE A 2 2.59 -4.66 2.60
CA PHE A 2 1.24 -5.19 2.81
C PHE A 2 1.22 -6.58 3.48
N THR A 3 1.94 -7.56 2.93
CA THR A 3 2.07 -8.92 3.49
C THR A 3 2.64 -8.95 4.91
N LEU A 4 3.65 -8.12 5.21
CA LEU A 4 4.23 -8.06 6.56
C LEU A 4 3.22 -7.48 7.56
N GLY A 5 2.43 -6.49 7.14
CA GLY A 5 1.34 -5.93 7.95
C GLY A 5 0.27 -6.97 8.25
N MET A 6 -0.25 -7.67 7.23
CA MET A 6 -1.23 -8.76 7.42
C MET A 6 -0.69 -9.83 8.37
N ARG A 7 0.53 -10.31 8.13
CA ARG A 7 1.15 -11.40 8.92
C ARG A 7 1.58 -11.00 10.32
N SER A 8 1.58 -9.71 10.65
CA SER A 8 1.75 -9.24 12.03
C SER A 8 0.51 -9.50 12.90
N VAL A 9 -0.65 -9.69 12.28
CA VAL A 9 -1.93 -10.00 12.95
C VAL A 9 -2.31 -11.47 12.72
N ASP A 10 -2.24 -11.94 11.48
CA ASP A 10 -2.50 -13.33 11.10
C ASP A 10 -1.28 -13.94 10.37
N PRO A 11 -0.43 -14.70 11.07
CA PRO A 11 0.74 -15.33 10.47
C PRO A 11 0.46 -16.29 9.31
N GLN A 12 -0.79 -16.72 9.09
CA GLN A 12 -1.16 -17.59 7.97
C GLN A 12 -1.63 -16.82 6.73
N ALA A 13 -1.85 -15.51 6.85
CA ALA A 13 -2.33 -14.66 5.76
C ALA A 13 -1.46 -14.80 4.50
N GLN A 14 -2.13 -14.93 3.35
CA GLN A 14 -1.53 -15.10 2.03
C GLN A 14 -1.85 -13.90 1.14
N VAL A 15 -0.97 -13.61 0.18
CA VAL A 15 -1.19 -12.59 -0.84
C VAL A 15 -1.00 -13.21 -2.22
N LYS A 16 -2.02 -13.11 -3.06
CA LYS A 16 -1.95 -13.48 -4.48
C LYS A 16 -1.74 -12.23 -5.32
N VAL A 17 -0.79 -12.27 -6.27
CA VAL A 17 -0.45 -11.11 -7.10
C VAL A 17 -0.66 -11.44 -8.59
N ILE A 18 -1.37 -10.55 -9.28
CA ILE A 18 -1.46 -10.51 -10.75
C ILE A 18 -0.74 -9.26 -11.23
N TRP A 19 0.20 -9.44 -12.17
CA TRP A 19 0.97 -8.34 -12.77
C TRP A 19 0.32 -7.88 -14.08
N LEU A 20 -0.08 -6.61 -14.15
CA LEU A 20 -0.67 -6.06 -15.38
C LEU A 20 0.38 -5.55 -16.39
N GLN A 21 1.61 -5.29 -15.97
CA GLN A 21 2.61 -4.61 -16.82
C GLN A 21 2.10 -3.25 -17.34
N ALA A 22 1.22 -2.59 -16.58
CA ALA A 22 0.65 -1.29 -16.89
C ALA A 22 0.27 -0.58 -15.58
N TRP A 23 0.42 0.74 -15.55
CA TRP A 23 -0.03 1.57 -14.43
C TRP A 23 -1.51 1.93 -14.53
N PHE A 24 -2.06 2.02 -15.74
CA PHE A 24 -3.45 2.41 -15.97
C PHE A 24 -4.01 1.63 -17.15
N ASP A 25 -4.92 0.69 -16.85
CA ASP A 25 -5.68 -0.07 -17.84
C ASP A 25 -6.97 -0.57 -17.16
N PRO A 26 -8.05 0.24 -17.16
CA PRO A 26 -9.26 -0.08 -16.39
C PRO A 26 -9.87 -1.44 -16.72
N THR A 27 -9.77 -1.90 -17.98
CA THR A 27 -10.27 -3.21 -18.39
C THR A 27 -9.44 -4.32 -17.75
N ARG A 28 -8.11 -4.29 -17.87
CA ARG A 28 -7.24 -5.33 -17.31
C ARG A 28 -7.20 -5.29 -15.77
N GLU A 29 -7.35 -4.11 -15.18
CA GLU A 29 -7.50 -3.93 -13.73
C GLU A 29 -8.75 -4.63 -13.22
N ARG A 30 -9.88 -4.46 -13.90
CA ARG A 30 -11.13 -5.15 -13.57
C ARG A 30 -10.99 -6.66 -13.73
N ASP A 31 -10.44 -7.13 -14.84
CA ASP A 31 -10.29 -8.56 -15.10
C ASP A 31 -9.39 -9.23 -14.05
N ALA A 32 -8.30 -8.58 -13.64
CA ALA A 32 -7.44 -9.08 -12.57
C ALA A 32 -8.12 -9.08 -11.21
N ALA A 33 -8.91 -8.04 -10.89
CA ALA A 33 -9.70 -8.00 -9.66
C ALA A 33 -10.71 -9.16 -9.61
N MET A 34 -11.44 -9.38 -10.71
CA MET A 34 -12.38 -10.50 -10.84
C MET A 34 -11.66 -11.85 -10.66
N ALA A 35 -10.54 -12.06 -11.35
CA ALA A 35 -9.77 -13.29 -11.26
C ALA A 35 -9.22 -13.57 -9.85
N LEU A 36 -8.81 -12.54 -9.10
CA LEU A 36 -8.39 -12.69 -7.70
C LEU A 36 -9.56 -13.06 -6.80
N MET A 37 -10.73 -12.43 -6.98
CA MET A 37 -11.94 -12.76 -6.21
C MET A 37 -12.48 -14.16 -6.53
N ASP A 38 -12.39 -14.60 -7.79
CA ASP A 38 -12.73 -15.96 -8.22
C ASP A 38 -11.73 -17.00 -7.65
N GLN A 39 -10.57 -16.56 -7.20
CA GLN A 39 -9.58 -17.34 -6.45
C GLN A 39 -9.71 -17.12 -4.92
N ASP A 40 -10.89 -16.74 -4.45
CA ASP A 40 -11.24 -16.56 -3.03
C ASP A 40 -10.45 -15.46 -2.31
N ALA A 41 -10.00 -14.41 -3.01
CA ALA A 41 -9.48 -13.22 -2.33
C ALA A 41 -10.60 -12.50 -1.55
N ASP A 42 -10.38 -12.28 -0.26
CA ASP A 42 -11.32 -11.58 0.63
C ASP A 42 -11.23 -10.05 0.53
N VAL A 43 -10.01 -9.55 0.39
CA VAL A 43 -9.69 -8.12 0.35
C VAL A 43 -8.75 -7.85 -0.83
N LEU A 44 -9.08 -6.86 -1.64
CA LEU A 44 -8.22 -6.39 -2.73
C LEU A 44 -7.37 -5.19 -2.29
N ALA A 45 -6.15 -5.15 -2.79
CA ALA A 45 -5.29 -3.97 -2.79
C ALA A 45 -4.60 -3.90 -4.15
N PHE A 46 -4.32 -2.70 -4.63
CA PHE A 46 -3.81 -2.48 -5.98
C PHE A 46 -2.84 -1.30 -6.01
N HIS A 47 -2.04 -1.24 -7.08
CA HIS A 47 -1.04 -0.20 -7.32
C HIS A 47 -1.18 0.38 -8.74
N THR A 48 -2.39 0.27 -9.30
CA THR A 48 -2.79 0.81 -10.60
C THR A 48 -3.62 2.08 -10.40
N GLY A 49 -3.81 2.87 -11.46
CA GLY A 49 -4.26 4.25 -11.36
C GLY A 49 -5.75 4.48 -11.58
N SER A 50 -6.54 3.46 -11.92
CA SER A 50 -7.98 3.62 -12.13
C SER A 50 -8.82 3.25 -10.89
N ASN A 51 -10.13 3.45 -10.96
CA ASN A 51 -11.08 2.99 -9.93
C ASN A 51 -11.65 1.59 -10.22
N ALA A 52 -11.20 0.91 -11.28
CA ALA A 52 -11.83 -0.32 -11.77
C ALA A 52 -11.79 -1.47 -10.75
N VAL A 53 -10.71 -1.59 -9.97
CA VAL A 53 -10.59 -2.59 -8.89
C VAL A 53 -11.64 -2.34 -7.80
N MET A 54 -11.82 -1.07 -7.41
CA MET A 54 -12.81 -0.69 -6.39
C MET A 54 -14.25 -0.97 -6.86
N VAL A 55 -14.56 -0.65 -8.11
CA VAL A 55 -15.87 -0.92 -8.71
C VAL A 55 -16.12 -2.43 -8.77
N ALA A 56 -15.13 -3.23 -9.20
CA ALA A 56 -15.26 -4.68 -9.23
C ALA A 56 -15.48 -5.29 -7.83
N ALA A 57 -14.74 -4.81 -6.82
CA ALA A 57 -14.92 -5.25 -5.43
C ALA A 57 -16.34 -4.95 -4.93
N GLN A 58 -16.84 -3.73 -5.17
CA GLN A 58 -18.20 -3.31 -4.83
C GLN A 58 -19.26 -4.22 -5.47
N GLU A 59 -19.13 -4.51 -6.77
CA GLU A 59 -20.07 -5.37 -7.49
C GLU A 59 -20.10 -6.81 -6.96
N ARG A 60 -18.96 -7.34 -6.52
CA ARG A 60 -18.84 -8.70 -5.95
C ARG A 60 -19.09 -8.74 -4.44
N GLY A 61 -19.38 -7.60 -3.80
CA GLY A 61 -19.55 -7.51 -2.34
C GLY A 61 -18.27 -7.84 -1.57
N LYS A 62 -17.09 -7.62 -2.18
CA LYS A 62 -15.78 -7.81 -1.56
C LYS A 62 -15.23 -6.49 -1.04
N LEU A 63 -14.22 -6.59 -0.18
CA LEU A 63 -13.57 -5.44 0.45
C LEU A 63 -12.32 -5.03 -0.32
N ALA A 64 -11.95 -3.75 -0.24
CA ALA A 64 -10.76 -3.23 -0.89
C ALA A 64 -10.13 -2.03 -0.17
N VAL A 65 -8.80 -1.96 -0.23
CA VAL A 65 -8.02 -0.78 0.18
C VAL A 65 -7.94 0.17 -1.02
N ALA A 66 -8.47 1.38 -0.89
CA ALA A 66 -8.38 2.38 -1.94
C ALA A 66 -6.97 3.00 -2.01
N TYR A 67 -6.54 3.32 -3.23
CA TYR A 67 -5.19 3.80 -3.53
C TYR A 67 -5.25 5.12 -4.30
N HIS A 68 -4.33 6.05 -3.99
CA HIS A 68 -4.26 7.45 -4.44
C HIS A 68 -5.32 8.40 -3.86
N SER A 69 -6.59 7.98 -3.72
CA SER A 69 -7.69 8.84 -3.28
C SER A 69 -8.74 8.10 -2.46
N ASP A 70 -9.64 8.84 -1.82
CA ASP A 70 -10.89 8.30 -1.29
C ASP A 70 -11.83 7.94 -2.45
N MET A 71 -12.21 6.66 -2.52
CA MET A 71 -13.06 6.11 -3.58
C MET A 71 -14.45 5.69 -3.07
N ARG A 72 -14.88 6.14 -1.88
CA ARG A 72 -16.23 5.84 -1.36
C ARG A 72 -17.36 6.31 -2.26
N ALA A 73 -17.16 7.35 -3.08
CA ALA A 73 -18.16 7.80 -4.03
C ALA A 73 -18.50 6.75 -5.11
N VAL A 74 -17.56 5.86 -5.43
CA VAL A 74 -17.73 4.80 -6.46
C VAL A 74 -17.89 3.40 -5.84
N ALA A 75 -17.33 3.17 -4.65
CA ALA A 75 -17.33 1.88 -3.97
C ALA A 75 -17.59 2.02 -2.46
N PRO A 76 -18.76 2.55 -2.05
CA PRO A 76 -19.05 2.94 -0.67
C PRO A 76 -19.07 1.78 0.34
N GLN A 77 -19.35 0.55 -0.12
CA GLN A 77 -19.42 -0.62 0.75
C GLN A 77 -18.12 -1.43 0.73
N ALA A 78 -17.40 -1.43 -0.41
CA ALA A 78 -16.14 -2.16 -0.54
C ALA A 78 -14.97 -1.48 0.16
N GLN A 79 -14.88 -0.15 0.16
CA GLN A 79 -13.71 0.54 0.73
C GLN A 79 -13.59 0.27 2.23
N ILE A 80 -12.50 -0.33 2.67
CA ILE A 80 -12.19 -0.45 4.11
C ILE A 80 -11.41 0.76 4.63
N VAL A 81 -10.48 1.27 3.83
CA VAL A 81 -9.63 2.43 4.13
C VAL A 81 -9.05 2.94 2.82
N ALA A 82 -8.64 4.21 2.77
CA ALA A 82 -7.89 4.79 1.66
C ALA A 82 -6.47 5.15 2.09
N VAL A 83 -5.51 4.91 1.19
CA VAL A 83 -4.16 5.47 1.24
C VAL A 83 -4.09 6.60 0.21
N THR A 84 -4.21 7.84 0.67
CA THR A 84 -4.26 9.03 -0.18
C THR A 84 -2.87 9.67 -0.34
N HIS A 85 -2.62 10.21 -1.53
CA HIS A 85 -1.39 10.95 -1.82
C HIS A 85 -1.65 12.46 -1.77
N GLU A 86 -0.92 13.14 -0.91
CA GLU A 86 -1.15 14.55 -0.56
C GLU A 86 -0.06 15.44 -1.18
N TRP A 87 -0.14 15.68 -2.50
CA TRP A 87 0.91 16.41 -3.23
C TRP A 87 0.82 17.93 -3.13
N GLY A 88 -0.34 18.48 -2.74
CA GLY A 88 -0.63 19.92 -2.83
C GLY A 88 0.37 20.79 -2.06
N ALA A 89 0.71 20.41 -0.84
CA ALA A 89 1.68 21.14 -0.02
C ALA A 89 3.09 21.07 -0.62
N TYR A 90 3.49 19.91 -1.14
CA TYR A 90 4.79 19.73 -1.79
C TYR A 90 4.91 20.59 -3.05
N TYR A 91 3.95 20.51 -3.96
CA TYR A 91 3.95 21.32 -5.20
C TYR A 91 3.93 22.81 -4.91
N THR A 92 3.14 23.25 -3.93
CA THR A 92 3.11 24.66 -3.49
C THR A 92 4.48 25.13 -3.01
N ARG A 93 5.17 24.33 -2.18
CA ARG A 93 6.53 24.67 -1.72
C ARG A 93 7.54 24.73 -2.87
N ARG A 94 7.50 23.78 -3.81
CA ARG A 94 8.43 23.76 -4.94
C ARG A 94 8.20 24.94 -5.89
N ALA A 95 6.95 25.30 -6.18
CA ALA A 95 6.62 26.46 -6.99
C ALA A 95 7.08 27.77 -6.34
N ARG A 96 6.86 27.94 -5.03
CA ARG A 96 7.37 29.11 -4.28
C ARG A 96 8.89 29.23 -4.34
N ALA A 97 9.61 28.12 -4.15
CA ALA A 97 11.07 28.10 -4.24
C ALA A 97 11.60 28.53 -5.62
N VAL A 98 10.85 28.28 -6.70
CA VAL A 98 11.22 28.78 -8.03
C VAL A 98 11.00 30.28 -8.12
N LEU A 99 9.85 30.77 -7.64
CA LEU A 99 9.48 32.18 -7.68
C LEU A 99 10.42 33.07 -6.84
N ASP A 100 10.89 32.58 -5.70
CA ASP A 100 11.80 33.30 -4.82
C ASP A 100 13.29 33.10 -5.14
N GLY A 101 13.62 32.30 -6.18
CA GLY A 101 14.99 32.01 -6.59
C GLY A 101 15.76 31.08 -5.65
N SER A 102 15.12 30.47 -4.65
CA SER A 102 15.75 29.56 -3.68
C SER A 102 15.75 28.09 -4.11
N TRP A 103 15.13 27.76 -5.24
CA TRP A 103 15.00 26.39 -5.71
C TRP A 103 16.36 25.71 -5.89
N ARG A 104 16.46 24.48 -5.37
CA ARG A 104 17.60 23.59 -5.57
C ARG A 104 17.13 22.21 -6.02
N SER A 105 17.98 21.59 -6.84
CA SER A 105 17.85 20.17 -7.20
C SER A 105 18.08 19.30 -5.97
N GLY A 106 17.39 18.17 -5.90
CA GLY A 106 17.50 17.23 -4.79
C GLY A 106 16.49 16.09 -4.92
N ASN A 107 16.71 15.06 -4.11
CA ASN A 107 15.82 13.91 -4.01
C ASN A 107 14.87 14.09 -2.82
N VAL A 108 13.61 13.69 -2.99
CA VAL A 108 12.59 13.76 -1.94
C VAL A 108 11.89 12.42 -1.85
N TRP A 109 11.83 11.87 -0.64
CA TRP A 109 10.99 10.74 -0.29
C TRP A 109 10.20 11.11 0.95
N GLY A 110 8.93 11.46 0.76
CA GLY A 110 8.05 11.81 1.87
C GLY A 110 6.97 10.75 2.07
N GLY A 111 6.61 10.55 3.34
CA GLY A 111 5.55 9.64 3.77
C GLY A 111 4.54 10.37 4.64
N ILE A 112 4.10 9.68 5.70
CA ILE A 112 3.11 10.19 6.66
C ILE A 112 3.68 11.38 7.44
N ARG A 113 4.95 11.33 7.87
CA ARG A 113 5.60 12.40 8.64
C ARG A 113 5.62 13.72 7.87
N GLU A 114 5.94 13.68 6.58
CA GLU A 114 6.03 14.85 5.71
C GLU A 114 4.64 15.33 5.21
N GLY A 115 3.57 14.61 5.58
CA GLY A 115 2.20 14.88 5.14
C GLY A 115 1.99 14.64 3.65
N MET A 116 2.78 13.74 3.04
CA MET A 116 2.66 13.37 1.62
C MET A 116 1.81 12.12 1.40
N ILE A 117 1.60 11.34 2.47
CA ILE A 117 0.73 10.16 2.50
C ILE A 117 -0.19 10.27 3.71
N ARG A 118 -1.46 9.92 3.53
CA ARG A 118 -2.44 9.81 4.62
C ARG A 118 -3.22 8.52 4.47
N VAL A 119 -3.47 7.87 5.60
CA VAL A 119 -4.35 6.70 5.74
C VAL A 119 -5.60 7.15 6.50
N GLY A 120 -6.76 6.86 5.95
CA GLY A 120 -8.04 7.27 6.53
C GLY A 120 -9.24 6.93 5.65
N ASP A 121 -10.30 7.71 5.75
CA ASP A 121 -11.51 7.55 4.93
C ASP A 121 -12.11 6.14 5.02
N PHE A 122 -12.17 5.64 6.24
CA PHE A 122 -12.70 4.32 6.56
C PHE A 122 -14.13 4.16 6.06
N GLY A 123 -14.40 3.05 5.38
CA GLY A 123 -15.76 2.69 5.02
C GLY A 123 -16.54 2.03 6.16
N PRO A 124 -17.81 1.71 5.90
CA PRO A 124 -18.77 1.33 6.95
C PRO A 124 -18.45 -0.01 7.62
N ALA A 125 -17.74 -0.91 6.93
CA ALA A 125 -17.38 -2.23 7.47
C ALA A 125 -16.32 -2.18 8.59
N VAL A 126 -15.61 -1.05 8.74
CA VAL A 126 -14.53 -0.94 9.73
C VAL A 126 -15.04 -0.30 11.02
N GLY A 127 -15.14 -1.10 12.08
CA GLY A 127 -15.57 -0.65 13.41
C GLY A 127 -14.55 0.24 14.12
N ALA A 128 -15.01 0.98 15.14
CA ALA A 128 -14.18 1.94 15.88
C ALA A 128 -12.85 1.37 16.41
N PRO A 129 -12.79 0.17 17.02
CA PRO A 129 -11.53 -0.38 17.53
C PRO A 129 -10.45 -0.52 16.44
N VAL A 130 -10.84 -0.95 15.24
CA VAL A 130 -9.91 -1.11 14.11
C VAL A 130 -9.47 0.26 13.57
N ARG A 131 -10.37 1.24 13.52
CA ARG A 131 -10.03 2.61 13.12
C ARG A 131 -8.99 3.21 14.06
N ASP A 132 -9.20 3.07 15.37
CA ASP A 132 -8.31 3.59 16.41
C ASP A 132 -6.93 2.91 16.32
N GLU A 133 -6.90 1.60 16.10
CA GLU A 133 -5.64 0.89 15.88
C GLU A 133 -4.90 1.42 14.65
N VAL A 134 -5.57 1.55 13.49
CA VAL A 134 -4.93 2.07 12.27
C VAL A 134 -4.40 3.48 12.47
N MET A 135 -5.15 4.35 13.14
CA MET A 135 -4.71 5.72 13.43
C MET A 135 -3.53 5.76 14.40
N ALA A 136 -3.49 4.88 15.39
CA ALA A 136 -2.34 4.74 16.28
C ALA A 136 -1.08 4.26 15.52
N ARG A 137 -1.21 3.26 14.63
CA ARG A 137 -0.09 2.80 13.79
C ARG A 137 0.39 3.87 12.83
N GLN A 138 -0.52 4.63 12.23
CA GLN A 138 -0.16 5.78 11.39
C GLN A 138 0.68 6.79 12.18
N LYS A 139 0.28 7.12 13.42
CA LYS A 139 1.05 7.99 14.31
C LYS A 139 2.42 7.39 14.64
N ASP A 140 2.49 6.10 14.97
CA ASP A 140 3.77 5.43 15.25
C ASP A 140 4.72 5.47 14.05
N ILE A 141 4.21 5.34 12.82
CA ILE A 141 5.00 5.48 11.59
C ILE A 141 5.47 6.92 11.41
N ALA A 142 4.57 7.89 11.59
CA ALA A 142 4.89 9.32 11.49
C ALA A 142 5.98 9.73 12.47
N GLU A 143 5.97 9.17 13.68
CA GLU A 143 6.93 9.48 14.74
C GLU A 143 8.20 8.61 14.64
N GLY A 144 8.22 7.59 13.78
CA GLY A 144 9.38 6.69 13.57
C GLY A 144 9.50 5.62 14.65
N ARG A 145 8.44 5.35 15.42
CA ARG A 145 8.39 4.23 16.36
C ARG A 145 8.10 2.90 15.66
N LEU A 146 7.38 2.95 14.53
CA LEU A 146 7.05 1.80 13.71
C LEU A 146 7.67 1.93 12.31
N HIS A 147 8.46 0.94 11.93
CA HIS A 147 9.04 0.82 10.58
C HIS A 147 8.50 -0.45 9.92
N PRO A 148 7.84 -0.36 8.75
CA PRO A 148 7.27 -1.53 8.08
C PRO A 148 8.29 -2.64 7.73
N PHE A 149 9.56 -2.28 7.58
CA PHE A 149 10.65 -3.18 7.24
C PHE A 149 11.68 -3.34 8.37
N ARG A 150 11.20 -3.28 9.62
CA ARG A 150 11.96 -3.70 10.80
C ARG A 150 11.57 -5.12 11.20
N ALA A 151 12.53 -6.02 11.18
CA ALA A 151 12.35 -7.43 11.46
C ALA A 151 12.55 -7.71 12.96
N ARG A 152 11.50 -8.16 13.68
CA ARG A 152 11.66 -8.73 15.03
C ARG A 152 12.18 -10.17 14.97
N GLN A 153 11.76 -10.90 13.95
CA GLN A 153 12.22 -12.23 13.54
C GLN A 153 12.70 -12.13 12.09
N PRO A 154 13.56 -13.05 11.61
CA PRO A 154 14.04 -13.01 10.23
C PRO A 154 12.87 -12.94 9.24
N VAL A 155 12.92 -11.98 8.32
CA VAL A 155 11.96 -11.91 7.21
C VAL A 155 12.53 -12.73 6.07
N LEU A 156 11.74 -13.71 5.63
CA LEU A 156 12.06 -14.55 4.48
C LEU A 156 11.38 -14.00 3.23
N ASP A 157 12.02 -14.21 2.08
CA ASP A 157 11.35 -14.08 0.79
C ASP A 157 10.47 -15.31 0.49
N ASN A 158 9.72 -15.24 -0.61
CA ASN A 158 8.84 -16.31 -1.06
C ASN A 158 9.58 -17.55 -1.59
N THR A 159 10.91 -17.54 -1.61
CA THR A 159 11.76 -18.72 -1.89
C THR A 159 12.36 -19.32 -0.62
N GLY A 160 12.12 -18.70 0.54
CA GLY A 160 12.63 -19.16 1.84
C GLY A 160 13.99 -18.56 2.23
N ARG A 161 14.57 -17.68 1.42
CA ARG A 161 15.85 -17.01 1.75
C ARG A 161 15.60 -15.85 2.69
N THR A 162 16.47 -15.68 3.69
CA THR A 162 16.41 -14.52 4.60
C THR A 162 16.79 -13.24 3.85
N VAL A 163 15.93 -12.23 3.91
CA VAL A 163 16.11 -10.92 3.26
C VAL A 163 16.21 -9.74 4.24
N ILE A 164 15.75 -9.93 5.47
CA ILE A 164 15.98 -9.02 6.60
C ILE A 164 16.31 -9.87 7.83
N ALA A 165 17.47 -9.67 8.43
CA ALA A 165 17.88 -10.42 9.62
C ALA A 165 17.05 -10.01 10.85
N ALA A 166 17.00 -10.86 11.88
CA ALA A 166 16.35 -10.50 13.14
C ALA A 166 17.01 -9.27 13.77
N GLY A 167 16.21 -8.30 14.23
CA GLY A 167 16.66 -7.04 14.80
C GLY A 167 17.01 -5.95 13.78
N GLU A 168 17.09 -6.29 12.50
CA GLU A 168 17.48 -5.36 11.44
C GLU A 168 16.30 -4.50 10.97
N THR A 169 16.59 -3.25 10.59
CA THR A 169 15.68 -2.37 9.86
C THR A 169 16.30 -2.05 8.50
N LEU A 170 15.54 -2.21 7.42
CA LEU A 170 16.04 -1.81 6.10
C LEU A 170 16.21 -0.29 6.00
N SER A 171 17.34 0.12 5.42
CA SER A 171 17.57 1.50 4.97
C SER A 171 16.73 1.83 3.74
N ASP A 172 16.39 3.09 3.55
CA ASP A 172 15.74 3.65 2.36
C ASP A 172 16.35 3.15 1.04
N ALA A 173 17.68 3.18 0.90
CA ALA A 173 18.37 2.71 -0.31
C ALA A 173 18.08 1.24 -0.64
N ARG A 174 18.01 0.38 0.39
CA ARG A 174 17.65 -1.04 0.24
C ARG A 174 16.17 -1.25 -0.03
N ILE A 175 15.30 -0.37 0.47
CA ILE A 175 13.87 -0.40 0.16
C ILE A 175 13.64 0.00 -1.31
N LEU A 176 14.35 1.03 -1.81
CA LEU A 176 14.28 1.44 -3.23
C LEU A 176 14.78 0.36 -4.18
N ALA A 177 15.80 -0.40 -3.77
CA ALA A 177 16.37 -1.50 -4.55
C ALA A 177 15.65 -2.85 -4.33
N MET A 178 14.51 -2.88 -3.63
CA MET A 178 13.83 -4.12 -3.26
C MET A 178 13.35 -4.88 -4.50
N ASP A 179 13.84 -6.11 -4.67
CA ASP A 179 13.58 -6.96 -5.83
C ASP A 179 13.05 -8.36 -5.45
N TRP A 180 12.57 -8.51 -4.22
CA TRP A 180 12.06 -9.76 -3.66
C TRP A 180 10.61 -9.61 -3.17
N LEU A 181 9.90 -10.75 -3.08
CA LEU A 181 8.56 -10.85 -2.52
C LEU A 181 8.65 -11.53 -1.16
N ALA A 182 7.92 -11.03 -0.15
CA ALA A 182 7.93 -11.64 1.18
C ALA A 182 7.33 -13.06 1.17
N GLN A 183 7.73 -13.88 2.15
CA GLN A 183 7.06 -15.16 2.41
C GLN A 183 5.54 -14.97 2.57
N GLY A 184 4.77 -15.90 1.99
CA GLY A 184 3.31 -15.81 1.92
C GLY A 184 2.78 -15.03 0.71
N VAL A 185 3.66 -14.52 -0.16
CA VAL A 185 3.28 -13.98 -1.47
C VAL A 185 3.40 -15.07 -2.53
N SER A 186 2.28 -15.34 -3.21
CA SER A 186 2.23 -16.12 -4.44
C SER A 186 2.03 -15.20 -5.63
N ALA A 187 2.93 -15.28 -6.61
CA ALA A 187 2.87 -14.50 -7.83
C ALA A 187 3.41 -15.36 -8.98
N ALA A 188 2.84 -15.19 -10.18
CA ALA A 188 3.51 -15.68 -11.37
C ALA A 188 4.89 -14.99 -11.49
N PRO A 189 5.94 -15.69 -12.00
CA PRO A 189 7.23 -15.07 -12.23
C PRO A 189 7.07 -13.80 -13.07
N LEU A 190 7.66 -12.69 -12.63
CA LEU A 190 7.79 -11.52 -13.49
C LEU A 190 8.64 -11.92 -14.68
N LYS A 191 8.04 -12.00 -15.88
CA LYS A 191 8.81 -12.02 -17.12
C LYS A 191 9.48 -10.64 -17.22
N ARG A 192 10.78 -10.59 -16.94
CA ARG A 192 11.61 -9.42 -17.19
C ARG A 192 11.83 -9.25 -18.68
#